data_AF-A0A7Y4UG12-F1
#
_entry.id   AF-A0A7Y4UG12-F1
#
_cell.length_a   1.000
_cell.length_b   1.000
_cell.length_c   1.000
_cell.angle_alpha   90.00
_cell.angle_beta   90.00
_cell.angle_gamma   90.00
#
_symmetry.space_group_name_H-M   'P 1'
#
loop_
_entity.id
_entity.type
_entity.pdbx_description
1 polymer ?
#
loop_
_entity_poly.entity_id
_entity_poly.type
_entity_poly.pdbx_seq_one_letter_code
_entity_poly.pdbx_strand_id
1 'polypeptide(L)'
;MDNFEIQRSGTAAQPSTTETKVWRTFDHRPRFGTNYGGLRNRLTILSEAYSYLDFKGRIAVTEAFVEEILNYSAAHAADISALIRRVDTDAARGKLAQAGVEFELQAAAKPVNILVGAVEKKRNPRNNKDMTAMVESVVTPTPMLEYGTFAAQRSAAVPRAYVFKNEEGLQTVLAKLRAHGLTVETLTADQTIEVESFTITQVNQAARRFQGHAETKLKGTTKTESISFPAGSLLVRTAQPLAPLVFYLLDPESDDGLVNWNFLDAYLEKGKVFPIYKLMTEVKATVGQLFHKNRTASTAQNRYV
;
A
#
# COMPACT_ATOMS: atom_id res chain seq x y z
N MET A 1 -4.17 -7.91 23.23
CA MET A 1 -4.36 -6.76 22.32
C MET A 1 -5.86 -6.66 22.13
N ASP A 2 -6.47 -5.65 22.73
CA ASP A 2 -7.85 -5.30 22.46
C ASP A 2 -7.90 -4.74 21.04
N ASN A 3 -8.49 -5.48 20.10
CA ASN A 3 -8.86 -4.90 18.79
C ASN A 3 -10.14 -4.03 18.92
N PHE A 4 -10.59 -3.75 20.13
CA PHE A 4 -11.67 -2.83 20.46
C PHE A 4 -11.09 -1.62 21.18
N GLU A 5 -10.72 -0.61 20.41
CA GLU A 5 -10.23 0.63 20.99
C GLU A 5 -11.43 1.52 21.39
N ILE A 6 -11.67 1.64 22.69
CA ILE A 6 -12.61 2.61 23.27
C ILE A 6 -12.03 4.00 23.03
N GLN A 7 -12.63 4.78 22.15
CA GLN A 7 -12.19 6.15 21.94
C GLN A 7 -12.68 7.02 23.11
N ARG A 8 -11.75 7.43 23.98
CA ARG A 8 -11.94 8.58 24.87
C ARG A 8 -11.50 9.82 24.09
N SER A 9 -12.44 10.69 23.76
CA SER A 9 -12.15 11.94 23.06
C SER A 9 -11.31 12.88 23.94
N GLY A 10 -10.27 13.47 23.34
CA GLY A 10 -9.74 14.78 23.72
C GLY A 10 -8.77 14.85 24.91
N THR A 11 -7.65 15.51 24.66
CA THR A 11 -6.90 16.31 25.64
C THR A 11 -7.84 17.01 26.63
N ALA A 12 -7.52 16.88 27.93
CA ALA A 12 -8.27 17.34 29.10
C ALA A 12 -9.60 16.60 29.32
N ALA A 13 -9.60 15.74 30.33
CA ALA A 13 -10.76 14.99 30.80
C ALA A 13 -11.96 15.92 31.05
N GLN A 14 -13.01 15.76 30.24
CA GLN A 14 -14.36 16.20 30.55
C GLN A 14 -15.22 14.94 30.81
N PRO A 15 -15.97 14.88 31.92
CA PRO A 15 -16.81 13.73 32.23
C PRO A 15 -18.18 13.90 31.58
N SER A 16 -18.47 13.12 30.52
CA SER A 16 -19.78 12.48 30.27
C SER A 16 -19.89 11.89 28.85
N THR A 17 -20.83 10.95 28.73
CA THR A 17 -21.50 10.41 27.53
C THR A 17 -21.05 9.03 27.01
N THR A 18 -22.06 8.19 26.82
CA THR A 18 -22.10 6.77 26.43
C THR A 18 -20.94 6.30 25.54
N GLU A 19 -20.20 5.28 25.98
CA GLU A 19 -19.16 4.63 25.18
C GLU A 19 -19.74 4.14 23.85
N THR A 20 -19.43 4.84 22.76
CA THR A 20 -19.82 4.41 21.41
C THR A 20 -18.79 3.39 20.93
N LYS A 21 -19.19 2.12 20.83
CA LYS A 21 -18.34 1.06 20.29
C LYS A 21 -18.12 1.28 18.79
N VAL A 22 -16.87 1.23 18.37
CA VAL A 22 -16.46 1.32 16.96
C VAL A 22 -15.62 0.10 16.62
N TRP A 23 -15.65 -0.30 15.36
CA TRP A 23 -14.79 -1.35 14.83
C TRP A 23 -13.78 -0.72 13.88
N ARG A 24 -12.48 -1.03 14.01
CA ARG A 24 -11.43 -0.49 13.16
C ARG A 24 -10.64 -1.61 12.51
N THR A 25 -10.37 -1.45 11.22
CA THR A 25 -9.45 -2.33 10.50
C THR A 25 -7.98 -1.95 10.74
N PHE A 26 -7.07 -2.66 10.09
CA PHE A 26 -5.63 -2.42 10.11
C PHE A 26 -5.22 -1.12 9.40
N ASP A 27 -3.93 -0.76 9.51
CA ASP A 27 -3.36 0.47 8.93
C ASP A 27 -3.38 0.44 7.38
N HIS A 28 -3.56 1.61 6.75
CA HIS A 28 -3.77 1.78 5.31
C HIS A 28 -2.53 1.56 4.45
N ARG A 29 -1.34 1.57 5.05
CA ARG A 29 -0.09 1.60 4.28
C ARG A 29 0.16 0.28 3.53
N PRO A 30 0.70 0.31 2.30
CA PRO A 30 1.00 -0.88 1.50
C PRO A 30 2.17 -1.73 2.01
N ARG A 31 2.80 -1.41 3.16
CA ARG A 31 3.59 -2.39 3.91
C ARG A 31 2.76 -3.58 4.42
N PHE A 32 1.44 -3.40 4.53
CA PHE A 32 0.50 -4.51 4.75
C PHE A 32 0.21 -5.19 3.41
N GLY A 33 0.40 -6.52 3.36
CA GLY A 33 0.37 -7.29 2.11
C GLY A 33 -0.95 -7.22 1.34
N THR A 34 -2.07 -7.01 2.04
CA THR A 34 -3.38 -6.80 1.41
C THR A 34 -3.43 -5.48 0.64
N ASN A 35 -3.09 -4.38 1.30
CA ASN A 35 -3.01 -3.04 0.69
C ASN A 35 -1.98 -3.03 -0.45
N TYR A 36 -0.84 -3.72 -0.27
CA TYR A 36 0.16 -3.91 -1.32
C TYR A 36 -0.42 -4.55 -2.58
N GLY A 37 -1.18 -5.65 -2.42
CA GLY A 37 -1.82 -6.31 -3.56
C GLY A 37 -2.86 -5.42 -4.23
N GLY A 38 -3.64 -4.68 -3.44
CA GLY A 38 -4.59 -3.68 -3.94
C GLY A 38 -3.92 -2.61 -4.81
N LEU A 39 -2.81 -2.04 -4.33
CA LEU A 39 -2.00 -1.05 -5.06
C LEU A 39 -1.40 -1.61 -6.37
N ARG A 40 -1.33 -2.93 -6.51
CA ARG A 40 -0.91 -3.63 -7.73
C ARG A 40 -2.08 -4.06 -8.62
N ASN A 41 -3.26 -3.47 -8.44
CA ASN A 41 -4.49 -3.84 -9.15
C ASN A 41 -4.88 -5.31 -8.95
N ARG A 42 -4.66 -5.87 -7.75
CA ARG A 42 -5.06 -7.24 -7.41
C ARG A 42 -6.04 -7.26 -6.24
N LEU A 43 -6.99 -8.17 -6.31
CA LEU A 43 -7.91 -8.44 -5.21
C LEU A 43 -7.16 -9.20 -4.11
N THR A 44 -7.29 -8.75 -2.87
CA THR A 44 -6.70 -9.41 -1.71
C THR A 44 -7.72 -9.47 -0.59
N ILE A 45 -7.60 -10.49 0.25
CA ILE A 45 -8.46 -10.70 1.42
C ILE A 45 -7.53 -11.00 2.60
N LEU A 46 -7.72 -10.27 3.71
CA LEU A 46 -7.14 -10.63 5.00
C LEU A 46 -8.20 -11.42 5.78
N SER A 47 -7.88 -12.64 6.16
CA SER A 47 -8.72 -13.46 7.03
C SER A 47 -8.05 -13.62 8.38
N GLU A 48 -8.75 -13.28 9.45
CA GLU A 48 -8.31 -13.51 10.83
C GLU A 48 -9.40 -14.28 11.57
N ALA A 49 -9.11 -15.53 11.93
CA ALA A 49 -9.99 -16.29 12.82
C ALA A 49 -9.96 -15.69 14.23
N TYR A 50 -11.10 -15.71 14.92
CA TYR A 50 -11.19 -15.28 16.31
C TYR A 50 -10.13 -15.99 17.17
N SER A 51 -9.32 -15.21 17.87
CA SER A 51 -8.18 -15.72 18.65
C SER A 51 -8.59 -16.57 19.85
N TYR A 52 -9.86 -16.47 20.26
CA TYR A 52 -10.43 -17.19 21.41
C TYR A 52 -11.09 -18.52 21.02
N LEU A 53 -11.17 -18.85 19.73
CA LEU A 53 -11.49 -20.19 19.28
C LEU A 53 -10.34 -21.16 19.64
N ASP A 54 -10.69 -22.41 19.89
CA ASP A 54 -9.68 -23.45 20.08
C ASP A 54 -8.89 -23.69 18.78
N PHE A 55 -7.76 -24.39 18.88
CA PHE A 55 -6.89 -24.57 17.72
C PHE A 55 -7.59 -25.29 16.57
N LYS A 56 -8.40 -26.33 16.87
CA LYS A 56 -9.14 -27.08 15.85
C LYS A 56 -10.18 -26.20 15.16
N GLY A 57 -10.95 -25.42 15.91
CA GLY A 57 -11.95 -24.50 15.42
C GLY A 57 -11.34 -23.42 14.53
N ARG A 58 -10.19 -22.84 14.93
CA ARG A 58 -9.46 -21.88 14.09
C ARG A 58 -9.04 -22.47 12.75
N ILE A 59 -8.55 -23.71 12.72
CA ILE A 59 -8.21 -24.39 11.46
C ILE A 59 -9.47 -24.60 10.62
N ALA A 60 -10.54 -25.16 11.21
CA ALA A 60 -11.77 -25.47 10.49
C ALA A 60 -12.44 -24.22 9.87
N VAL A 61 -12.52 -23.11 10.61
CA VAL A 61 -13.14 -21.88 10.08
C VAL A 61 -12.27 -21.20 9.03
N THR A 62 -10.94 -21.23 9.18
CA THR A 62 -10.03 -20.69 8.16
C THR A 62 -10.06 -21.54 6.89
N GLU A 63 -10.10 -22.87 7.01
CA GLU A 63 -10.24 -23.79 5.90
C GLU A 63 -11.55 -23.53 5.13
N ALA A 64 -12.68 -23.51 5.83
CA ALA A 64 -13.98 -23.24 5.22
C ALA A 64 -14.02 -21.86 4.53
N PHE A 65 -13.41 -20.84 5.13
CA PHE A 65 -13.35 -19.50 4.51
C PHE A 65 -12.49 -19.47 3.25
N VAL A 66 -11.34 -20.17 3.25
CA VAL A 66 -10.49 -20.28 2.05
C VAL A 66 -11.20 -21.07 0.96
N GLU A 67 -11.87 -22.18 1.30
CA GLU A 67 -12.66 -22.97 0.36
C GLU A 67 -13.76 -22.12 -0.29
N GLU A 68 -14.48 -21.31 0.49
CA GLU A 68 -15.51 -20.41 -0.04
C GLU A 68 -14.92 -19.34 -0.97
N ILE A 69 -13.76 -18.75 -0.63
CA ILE A 69 -13.07 -17.81 -1.52
C ILE A 69 -12.73 -18.48 -2.86
N LEU A 70 -12.23 -19.72 -2.83
CA LEU A 70 -11.88 -20.46 -4.04
C LEU A 70 -13.12 -20.81 -4.87
N ASN A 71 -14.19 -21.28 -4.23
CA ASN A 71 -15.47 -21.59 -4.87
C ASN A 71 -16.08 -20.34 -5.53
N TYR A 72 -16.14 -19.22 -4.80
CA TYR A 72 -16.59 -17.95 -5.35
C TYR A 72 -15.72 -17.49 -6.52
N SER A 73 -14.39 -17.56 -6.36
CA SER A 73 -13.45 -17.17 -7.42
C SER A 73 -13.61 -18.02 -8.68
N ALA A 74 -13.87 -19.33 -8.54
CA ALA A 74 -14.13 -20.22 -9.65
C ALA A 74 -15.46 -19.90 -10.34
N ALA A 75 -16.53 -19.67 -9.56
CA ALA A 75 -17.84 -19.31 -10.08
C ALA A 75 -17.85 -17.94 -10.82
N HIS A 76 -17.01 -17.00 -10.39
CA HIS A 76 -16.91 -15.64 -10.93
C HIS A 76 -15.60 -15.38 -11.72
N ALA A 77 -14.92 -16.44 -12.18
CA ALA A 77 -13.59 -16.34 -12.77
C ALA A 77 -13.54 -15.38 -13.98
N ALA A 78 -14.58 -15.38 -14.82
CA ALA A 78 -14.67 -14.52 -15.99
C ALA A 78 -14.73 -13.04 -15.61
N ASP A 79 -15.58 -12.70 -14.64
CA ASP A 79 -15.79 -11.32 -14.17
C ASP A 79 -14.55 -10.78 -13.47
N ILE A 80 -13.97 -11.56 -12.56
CA ILE A 80 -12.72 -11.20 -11.86
C ILE A 80 -11.59 -10.98 -12.87
N SER A 81 -11.44 -11.88 -13.83
CA SER A 81 -10.40 -11.75 -14.85
C SER A 81 -10.63 -10.56 -15.78
N ALA A 82 -11.88 -10.29 -16.16
CA ALA A 82 -12.23 -9.12 -16.97
C ALA A 82 -11.96 -7.82 -16.23
N LEU A 83 -12.31 -7.74 -14.94
CA LEU A 83 -12.02 -6.61 -14.06
C LEU A 83 -10.51 -6.34 -13.99
N ILE A 84 -9.70 -7.36 -13.66
CA ILE A 84 -8.25 -7.23 -13.53
C ILE A 84 -7.63 -6.79 -14.87
N ARG A 85 -8.00 -7.43 -15.99
CA ARG A 85 -7.50 -7.03 -17.31
C ARG A 85 -7.87 -5.60 -17.66
N ARG A 86 -9.10 -5.17 -17.34
CA ARG A 86 -9.55 -3.79 -17.60
C ARG A 86 -8.69 -2.79 -16.84
N VAL A 87 -8.51 -2.96 -15.54
CA VAL A 87 -7.74 -2.01 -14.72
C VAL A 87 -6.26 -1.98 -15.09
N ASP A 88 -5.66 -3.12 -15.41
CA ASP A 88 -4.28 -3.20 -15.90
C ASP A 88 -4.13 -2.49 -17.26
N THR A 89 -5.10 -2.67 -18.15
CA THR A 89 -5.13 -2.03 -19.48
C THR A 89 -5.32 -0.51 -19.36
N ASP A 90 -6.21 -0.07 -18.48
CA ASP A 90 -6.47 1.35 -18.25
C ASP A 90 -5.23 2.04 -17.64
N ALA A 91 -4.55 1.40 -16.68
CA ALA A 91 -3.28 1.88 -16.15
C ALA A 91 -2.18 1.92 -17.23
N ALA A 92 -2.05 0.87 -18.04
CA ALA A 92 -1.09 0.82 -19.15
C ALA A 92 -1.36 1.87 -20.24
N ARG A 93 -2.62 2.31 -20.40
CA ARG A 93 -3.01 3.42 -21.29
C ARG A 93 -2.85 4.81 -20.64
N GLY A 94 -2.31 4.89 -19.42
CA GLY A 94 -2.09 6.13 -18.71
C GLY A 94 -3.39 6.83 -18.30
N LYS A 95 -4.47 6.08 -17.99
CA LYS A 95 -5.74 6.66 -17.54
C LYS A 95 -5.74 7.06 -16.06
N LEU A 96 -4.72 6.69 -15.28
CA LEU A 96 -4.58 7.11 -13.90
C LEU A 96 -4.09 8.57 -13.86
N ALA A 97 -4.99 9.52 -13.63
CA ALA A 97 -4.68 10.96 -13.64
C ALA A 97 -4.25 11.50 -12.27
N GLN A 98 -4.84 10.98 -11.19
CA GLN A 98 -4.54 11.34 -9.80
C GLN A 98 -4.55 10.10 -8.92
N ALA A 99 -3.73 10.12 -7.87
CA ALA A 99 -3.68 9.07 -6.86
C ALA A 99 -3.32 9.64 -5.49
N GLY A 100 -3.74 8.95 -4.43
CA GLY A 100 -3.46 9.33 -3.06
C GLY A 100 -1.98 9.11 -2.68
N VAL A 101 -1.43 10.04 -1.92
CA VAL A 101 -0.06 9.96 -1.35
C VAL A 101 -0.10 9.86 0.18
N GLU A 102 -1.25 10.12 0.78
CA GLU A 102 -1.47 9.96 2.22
C GLU A 102 -2.93 9.58 2.44
N PHE A 103 -3.17 8.60 3.30
CA PHE A 103 -4.50 8.04 3.53
C PHE A 103 -4.84 8.03 5.01
N GLU A 104 -6.14 7.90 5.28
CA GLU A 104 -6.69 7.75 6.63
C GLU A 104 -7.85 6.76 6.64
N LEU A 105 -8.13 6.20 7.83
CA LEU A 105 -9.31 5.37 8.05
C LEU A 105 -10.58 6.18 7.85
N GLN A 106 -11.49 5.64 7.05
CA GLN A 106 -12.79 6.23 6.77
C GLN A 106 -13.89 5.40 7.44
N ALA A 107 -14.74 6.08 8.21
CA ALA A 107 -15.93 5.48 8.79
C ALA A 107 -17.00 5.19 7.72
N ALA A 108 -17.74 4.10 7.92
CA ALA A 108 -18.98 3.83 7.23
C ALA A 108 -20.00 4.96 7.48
N ALA A 109 -20.91 5.19 6.53
CA ALA A 109 -21.90 6.26 6.63
C ALA A 109 -22.88 6.10 7.80
N LYS A 110 -23.11 4.86 8.25
CA LYS A 110 -24.01 4.49 9.35
C LYS A 110 -23.43 3.30 10.11
N PRO A 111 -23.80 3.10 11.39
CA PRO A 111 -23.44 1.89 12.11
C PRO A 111 -23.90 0.63 11.39
N VAL A 112 -23.07 -0.40 11.42
CA VAL A 112 -23.36 -1.75 10.90
C VAL A 112 -23.35 -2.74 12.05
N ASN A 113 -24.06 -3.85 11.89
CA ASN A 113 -24.08 -4.91 12.88
C ASN A 113 -22.80 -5.74 12.76
N ILE A 114 -21.87 -5.55 13.70
CA ILE A 114 -20.68 -6.39 13.83
C ILE A 114 -21.03 -7.57 14.75
N LEU A 115 -20.77 -8.79 14.29
CA LEU A 115 -21.01 -10.00 15.06
C LEU A 115 -19.91 -10.19 16.10
N VAL A 116 -20.26 -10.02 17.38
CA VAL A 116 -19.33 -10.16 18.51
C VAL A 116 -19.60 -11.47 19.23
N GLY A 117 -18.62 -12.37 19.23
CA GLY A 117 -18.68 -13.60 20.02
C GLY A 117 -18.50 -13.33 21.51
N ALA A 118 -19.34 -13.96 22.35
CA ALA A 118 -19.12 -13.91 23.79
C ALA A 118 -17.87 -14.70 24.18
N VAL A 119 -17.28 -14.34 25.31
CA VAL A 119 -16.07 -14.97 25.83
C VAL A 119 -16.20 -15.29 27.30
N GLU A 120 -15.47 -16.30 27.74
CA GLU A 120 -15.36 -16.72 29.13
C GLU A 120 -13.90 -16.91 29.54
N LYS A 121 -13.64 -16.93 30.85
CA LYS A 121 -12.32 -17.27 31.40
C LYS A 121 -12.25 -18.77 31.68
N LYS A 122 -11.21 -19.42 31.14
CA LYS A 122 -10.87 -20.82 31.42
C LYS A 122 -9.47 -20.89 32.03
N ARG A 123 -9.21 -21.92 32.83
CA ARG A 123 -7.84 -22.25 33.26
C ARG A 123 -7.11 -22.96 32.13
N ASN A 124 -5.92 -22.47 31.79
CA ASN A 124 -5.08 -23.11 30.79
C ASN A 124 -4.50 -24.43 31.37
N PRO A 125 -4.72 -25.59 30.71
CA PRO A 125 -4.30 -26.88 31.25
C PRO A 125 -2.77 -27.05 31.35
N ARG A 126 -1.97 -26.22 30.65
CA ARG A 126 -0.50 -26.32 30.68
C ARG A 126 0.17 -25.54 31.80
N ASN A 127 -0.41 -24.42 32.22
CA ASN A 127 0.22 -23.51 33.18
C ASN A 127 -0.73 -22.95 34.26
N ASN A 128 -1.99 -23.40 34.27
CA ASN A 128 -3.07 -23.01 35.18
C ASN A 128 -3.39 -21.49 35.23
N LYS A 129 -2.87 -20.70 34.28
CA LYS A 129 -3.21 -19.28 34.16
C LYS A 129 -4.55 -19.10 33.46
N ASP A 130 -5.19 -17.97 33.69
CA ASP A 130 -6.44 -17.63 33.00
C ASP A 130 -6.18 -17.42 31.50
N MET A 131 -7.01 -18.04 30.68
CA MET A 131 -7.10 -17.82 29.24
C MET A 131 -8.52 -17.41 28.88
N THR A 132 -8.65 -16.56 27.87
CA THR A 132 -9.96 -16.21 27.30
C THR A 132 -10.32 -17.26 26.25
N ALA A 133 -11.53 -17.80 26.33
CA ALA A 133 -12.10 -18.74 25.37
C ALA A 133 -13.43 -18.21 24.84
N MET A 134 -13.74 -18.49 23.58
CA MET A 134 -15.01 -18.12 22.96
C MET A 134 -16.14 -19.02 23.48
N VAL A 135 -17.31 -18.44 23.70
CA VAL A 135 -18.57 -19.16 23.89
C VAL A 135 -19.25 -19.20 22.53
N GLU A 136 -18.96 -20.24 21.75
CA GLU A 136 -19.32 -20.34 20.32
C GLU A 136 -20.82 -20.22 20.04
N SER A 137 -21.67 -20.62 20.99
CA SER A 137 -23.14 -20.53 20.87
C SER A 137 -23.71 -19.14 21.06
N VAL A 138 -22.91 -18.15 21.48
CA VAL A 138 -23.38 -16.81 21.82
C VAL A 138 -22.67 -15.78 20.96
N VAL A 139 -23.38 -15.30 19.95
CA VAL A 139 -22.95 -14.20 19.07
C VAL A 139 -23.98 -13.09 19.17
N THR A 140 -23.52 -11.86 19.42
CA THR A 140 -24.37 -10.68 19.54
C THR A 140 -24.10 -9.71 18.39
N PRO A 141 -25.08 -9.48 17.50
CA PRO A 141 -25.02 -8.36 16.56
C PRO A 141 -24.96 -7.05 17.35
N THR A 142 -23.84 -6.35 17.23
CA THR A 142 -23.60 -5.10 17.95
C THR A 142 -23.49 -3.97 16.93
N PRO A 143 -24.39 -2.97 16.96
CA PRO A 143 -24.28 -1.80 16.11
C PRO A 143 -23.00 -1.04 16.43
N MET A 144 -22.10 -0.91 15.45
CA MET A 144 -20.85 -0.17 15.59
C MET A 144 -20.59 0.67 14.34
N LEU A 145 -19.96 1.83 14.52
CA LEU A 145 -19.37 2.54 13.39
C LEU A 145 -18.13 1.77 12.92
N GLU A 146 -18.14 1.31 11.68
CA GLU A 146 -17.05 0.53 11.08
C GLU A 146 -16.09 1.45 10.34
N TYR A 147 -14.80 1.38 10.66
CA TYR A 147 -13.71 2.01 9.92
C TYR A 147 -12.99 0.92 9.11
N GLY A 148 -13.62 0.51 8.01
CA GLY A 148 -13.17 -0.60 7.15
C GLY A 148 -12.58 -0.16 5.81
N THR A 149 -12.69 1.12 5.46
CA THR A 149 -12.19 1.68 4.19
C THR A 149 -11.14 2.76 4.45
N PHE A 150 -10.37 3.10 3.41
CA PHE A 150 -9.36 4.15 3.46
C PHE A 150 -9.70 5.25 2.47
N ALA A 151 -9.62 6.50 2.92
CA ALA A 151 -9.77 7.68 2.07
C ALA A 151 -8.42 8.37 1.86
N ALA A 152 -8.19 8.92 0.67
CA ALA A 152 -7.03 9.74 0.43
C ALA A 152 -7.19 11.07 1.18
N GLN A 153 -6.34 11.31 2.16
CA GLN A 153 -6.24 12.59 2.86
C GLN A 153 -5.53 13.62 1.99
N ARG A 154 -4.57 13.17 1.17
CA ARG A 154 -3.92 13.97 0.13
C ARG A 154 -3.74 13.17 -1.14
N SER A 155 -3.87 13.85 -2.27
CA SER A 155 -3.63 13.29 -3.60
C SER A 155 -2.72 14.19 -4.40
N ALA A 156 -2.01 13.61 -5.37
CA ALA A 156 -1.24 14.36 -6.35
C ALA A 156 -1.52 13.86 -7.77
N ALA A 157 -1.20 14.70 -8.75
CA ALA A 157 -1.26 14.31 -10.15
C ALA A 157 -0.23 13.21 -10.44
N VAL A 158 -0.66 12.18 -11.16
CA VAL A 158 0.22 11.10 -11.59
C VAL A 158 0.95 11.57 -12.86
N PRO A 159 2.30 11.66 -12.84
CA PRO A 159 3.05 12.07 -14.02
C PRO A 159 2.99 10.98 -15.09
N ARG A 160 3.34 11.29 -16.35
CA ARG A 160 3.49 10.29 -17.41
C ARG A 160 4.72 9.41 -17.22
N ALA A 161 5.76 9.96 -16.60
CA ALA A 161 6.92 9.21 -16.17
C ALA A 161 7.65 9.90 -15.01
N TYR A 162 8.50 9.14 -14.33
CA TYR A 162 9.55 9.68 -13.48
C TYR A 162 10.89 9.56 -14.21
N VAL A 163 11.75 10.56 -14.07
CA VAL A 163 13.10 10.57 -14.64
C VAL A 163 14.12 10.96 -13.58
N PHE A 164 15.26 10.28 -13.54
CA PHE A 164 16.35 10.59 -12.62
C PHE A 164 17.70 10.10 -13.16
N LYS A 165 18.77 10.79 -12.75
CA LYS A 165 20.13 10.45 -13.13
C LYS A 165 20.52 9.09 -12.54
N ASN A 166 21.25 8.29 -13.30
CA ASN A 166 21.67 6.95 -12.87
C ASN A 166 22.97 7.02 -12.05
N GLU A 167 22.91 7.68 -10.91
CA GLU A 167 24.06 7.87 -10.01
C GLU A 167 24.15 6.73 -8.98
N GLU A 168 25.34 6.56 -8.36
CA GLU A 168 25.61 5.47 -7.43
C GLU A 168 24.59 5.41 -6.26
N GLY A 169 24.28 6.57 -5.67
CA GLY A 169 23.32 6.67 -4.56
C GLY A 169 21.86 6.33 -4.94
N LEU A 170 21.54 6.24 -6.23
CA LEU A 170 20.20 5.87 -6.73
C LEU A 170 20.12 4.42 -7.24
N GLN A 171 21.22 3.66 -7.22
CA GLN A 171 21.19 2.23 -7.58
C GLN A 171 20.26 1.41 -6.69
N THR A 172 20.16 1.76 -5.40
CA THR A 172 19.23 1.10 -4.48
C THR A 172 17.78 1.33 -4.88
N VAL A 173 17.44 2.55 -5.34
CA VAL A 173 16.10 2.85 -5.87
C VAL A 173 15.82 1.98 -7.10
N LEU A 174 16.73 1.94 -8.08
CA LEU A 174 16.61 1.08 -9.26
C LEU A 174 16.42 -0.40 -8.88
N ALA A 175 17.20 -0.90 -7.92
CA ALA A 175 17.10 -2.28 -7.44
C ALA A 175 15.72 -2.57 -6.81
N LYS A 176 15.16 -1.63 -6.02
CA LYS A 176 13.82 -1.77 -5.43
C LYS A 176 12.72 -1.74 -6.48
N LEU A 177 12.78 -0.80 -7.43
CA LEU A 177 11.81 -0.75 -8.53
C LEU A 177 11.78 -2.08 -9.31
N ARG A 178 12.96 -2.63 -9.62
CA ARG A 178 13.09 -3.94 -10.28
C ARG A 178 12.59 -5.09 -9.41
N ALA A 179 12.86 -5.08 -8.10
CA ALA A 179 12.38 -6.10 -7.17
C ALA A 179 10.83 -6.12 -7.08
N HIS A 180 10.20 -4.96 -7.25
CA HIS A 180 8.74 -4.84 -7.35
C HIS A 180 8.19 -5.25 -8.71
N GLY A 181 9.03 -5.54 -9.70
CA GLY A 181 8.63 -5.91 -11.06
C GLY A 181 8.22 -4.74 -11.93
N LEU A 182 8.69 -3.53 -11.61
CA LEU A 182 8.43 -2.34 -12.43
C LEU A 182 9.34 -2.32 -13.65
N THR A 183 8.78 -1.89 -14.79
CA THR A 183 9.57 -1.64 -16.00
C THR A 183 10.31 -0.31 -15.84
N VAL A 184 11.63 -0.36 -16.07
CA VAL A 184 12.52 0.80 -16.06
C VAL A 184 13.28 0.83 -17.38
N GLU A 185 13.27 1.98 -18.03
CA GLU A 185 13.97 2.29 -19.27
C GLU A 185 15.21 3.14 -18.99
N THR A 186 16.08 3.24 -19.98
CA THR A 186 17.30 4.05 -19.90
C THR A 186 17.41 4.97 -21.11
N LEU A 187 17.76 6.23 -20.91
CA LEU A 187 18.00 7.17 -22.01
C LEU A 187 19.23 6.76 -22.81
N THR A 188 19.14 6.74 -24.14
CA THR A 188 20.26 6.33 -25.01
C THR A 188 21.20 7.46 -25.40
N ALA A 189 20.80 8.70 -25.13
CA ALA A 189 21.54 9.91 -25.45
C ALA A 189 21.26 10.96 -24.38
N ASP A 190 22.09 12.00 -24.34
CA ASP A 190 21.82 13.17 -23.52
C ASP A 190 20.54 13.85 -24.00
N GLN A 191 19.64 14.18 -23.07
CA GLN A 191 18.36 14.81 -23.38
C GLN A 191 18.04 15.91 -22.38
N THR A 192 17.61 17.06 -22.89
CA THR A 192 16.97 18.09 -22.08
C THR A 192 15.47 17.85 -22.07
N ILE A 193 14.91 17.66 -20.88
CA ILE A 193 13.51 17.29 -20.67
C ILE A 193 12.85 18.34 -19.79
N GLU A 194 11.68 18.82 -20.19
CA GLU A 194 10.82 19.64 -19.34
C GLU A 194 10.17 18.74 -18.27
N VAL A 195 10.44 19.04 -17.01
CA VAL A 195 10.00 18.25 -15.85
C VAL A 195 9.46 19.16 -14.77
N GLU A 196 8.63 18.60 -13.89
CA GLU A 196 8.37 19.16 -12.58
C GLU A 196 9.47 18.70 -11.60
N SER A 197 10.23 19.65 -11.06
CA SER A 197 11.12 19.42 -9.92
C SER A 197 10.41 19.70 -8.61
N PHE A 198 10.79 18.97 -7.55
CA PHE A 198 10.23 19.12 -6.21
C PHE A 198 11.30 19.70 -5.27
N THR A 199 11.10 20.92 -4.81
CA THR A 199 11.99 21.57 -3.82
C THR A 199 11.50 21.25 -2.42
N ILE A 200 12.37 20.64 -1.61
CA ILE A 200 12.02 20.18 -0.26
C ILE A 200 11.90 21.40 0.67
N THR A 201 10.73 21.60 1.26
CA THR A 201 10.50 22.67 2.24
C THR A 201 10.52 22.16 3.68
N GLN A 202 10.23 20.87 3.89
CA GLN A 202 10.29 20.21 5.19
C GLN A 202 10.77 18.76 5.07
N VAL A 203 11.58 18.33 6.05
CA VAL A 203 12.01 16.95 6.25
C VAL A 203 11.65 16.56 7.68
N ASN A 204 10.74 15.60 7.84
CA ASN A 204 10.28 15.13 9.14
C ASN A 204 10.69 13.67 9.31
N GLN A 205 11.73 13.42 10.08
CA GLN A 205 12.21 12.07 10.38
C GLN A 205 11.60 11.56 11.69
N ALA A 206 11.11 10.33 11.69
CA ALA A 206 10.54 9.70 12.87
C ALA A 206 11.61 9.45 13.94
N ALA A 207 11.33 9.89 15.18
CA ALA A 207 12.25 9.69 16.30
C ALA A 207 12.42 8.21 16.67
N ARG A 208 11.37 7.41 16.52
CA ARG A 208 11.39 5.97 16.76
C ARG A 208 11.48 5.22 15.44
N ARG A 209 12.42 4.29 15.37
CA ARG A 209 12.54 3.39 14.22
C ARG A 209 11.40 2.37 14.19
N PHE A 210 10.87 2.12 13.00
CA PHE A 210 9.95 1.03 12.71
C PHE A 210 10.66 -0.01 11.85
N GLN A 211 10.75 -1.26 12.32
CA GLN A 211 11.46 -2.34 11.60
C GLN A 211 12.90 -1.96 11.18
N GLY A 212 13.57 -1.10 11.94
CA GLY A 212 14.92 -0.60 11.64
C GLY A 212 14.98 0.69 10.80
N HIS A 213 13.87 1.14 10.22
CA HIS A 213 13.78 2.34 9.38
C HIS A 213 13.37 3.58 10.19
N ALA A 214 14.02 4.71 9.94
CA ALA A 214 13.76 5.98 10.61
C ALA A 214 12.83 6.84 9.75
N GLU A 215 11.57 6.44 9.64
CA GLU A 215 10.67 6.89 8.56
C GLU A 215 10.70 8.39 8.28
N THR A 216 10.84 8.78 7.01
CA THR A 216 10.97 10.19 6.62
C THR A 216 9.73 10.67 5.85
N LYS A 217 9.10 11.76 6.29
CA LYS A 217 8.05 12.47 5.54
C LYS A 217 8.57 13.78 4.99
N LEU A 218 8.29 14.06 3.72
CA LEU A 218 8.63 15.31 3.07
C LEU A 218 7.40 16.20 2.86
N LYS A 219 7.65 17.50 2.82
CA LYS A 219 6.78 18.48 2.16
C LYS A 219 7.65 19.34 1.24
N GLY A 220 7.04 19.89 0.20
CA GLY A 220 7.77 20.67 -0.79
C GLY A 220 6.85 21.44 -1.72
N THR A 221 7.47 22.11 -2.68
CA THR A 221 6.78 22.81 -3.77
C THR A 221 7.33 22.33 -5.10
N THR A 222 6.46 22.28 -6.10
CA THR A 222 6.86 21.91 -7.46
C THR A 222 7.03 23.14 -8.35
N LYS A 223 7.91 23.03 -9.35
CA LYS A 223 8.00 23.98 -10.45
C LYS A 223 8.37 23.25 -11.74
N THR A 224 7.90 23.77 -12.86
CA THR A 224 8.28 23.26 -14.18
C THR A 224 9.60 23.89 -14.61
N GLU A 225 10.57 23.07 -15.02
CA GLU A 225 11.85 23.53 -15.57
C GLU A 225 12.44 22.52 -16.55
N SER A 226 13.33 22.98 -17.43
CA SER A 226 14.08 22.13 -18.36
C SER A 226 15.38 21.66 -17.71
N ILE A 227 15.56 20.33 -17.59
CA ILE A 227 16.75 19.71 -16.99
C ILE A 227 17.43 18.82 -18.01
N SER A 228 18.76 18.93 -18.09
CA SER A 228 19.59 18.01 -18.89
C SER A 228 19.88 16.72 -18.11
N PHE A 229 19.53 15.60 -18.74
CA PHE A 229 19.81 14.25 -18.28
C PHE A 229 20.83 13.61 -19.22
N PRO A 230 21.97 13.10 -18.72
CA PRO A 230 22.92 12.39 -19.57
C PRO A 230 22.36 11.05 -20.04
N ALA A 231 22.93 10.52 -21.13
CA ALA A 231 22.76 9.13 -21.54
C ALA A 231 23.00 8.19 -20.33
N GLY A 232 22.18 7.15 -20.21
CA GLY A 232 22.21 6.27 -19.04
C GLY A 232 21.25 6.67 -17.92
N SER A 233 20.64 7.86 -17.96
CA SER A 233 19.59 8.25 -16.99
C SER A 233 18.37 7.32 -17.06
N LEU A 234 17.68 7.16 -15.94
CA LEU A 234 16.58 6.22 -15.77
C LEU A 234 15.24 6.90 -16.03
N LEU A 235 14.35 6.17 -16.72
CA LEU A 235 13.00 6.60 -17.01
C LEU A 235 12.02 5.51 -16.56
N VAL A 236 11.02 5.87 -15.76
CA VAL A 236 9.99 4.97 -15.25
C VAL A 236 8.63 5.50 -15.67
N ARG A 237 8.05 4.93 -16.73
CA ARG A 237 6.72 5.34 -17.22
C ARG A 237 5.63 4.90 -16.27
N THR A 238 4.59 5.72 -16.12
CA THR A 238 3.35 5.31 -15.42
C THR A 238 2.35 4.67 -16.38
N ALA A 239 2.62 4.66 -17.70
CA ALA A 239 1.87 3.88 -18.68
C ALA A 239 2.24 2.38 -18.63
N GLN A 240 2.04 1.76 -17.46
CA GLN A 240 2.23 0.31 -17.24
C GLN A 240 1.18 -0.22 -16.24
N PRO A 241 0.88 -1.53 -16.20
CA PRO A 241 -0.15 -2.08 -15.30
C PRO A 241 0.05 -1.74 -13.81
N LEU A 242 1.29 -1.54 -13.39
CA LEU A 242 1.67 -1.20 -12.01
C LEU A 242 1.78 0.31 -11.77
N ALA A 243 1.10 1.15 -12.56
CA ALA A 243 1.11 2.61 -12.43
C ALA A 243 0.86 3.12 -10.99
N PRO A 244 -0.13 2.61 -10.23
CA PRO A 244 -0.36 3.09 -8.87
C PRO A 244 0.83 2.80 -7.96
N LEU A 245 1.50 1.66 -8.13
CA LEU A 245 2.70 1.31 -7.38
C LEU A 245 3.91 2.17 -7.78
N VAL A 246 4.10 2.45 -9.07
CA VAL A 246 5.16 3.38 -9.54
C VAL A 246 4.99 4.74 -8.86
N PHE A 247 3.78 5.29 -8.95
CA PHE A 247 3.45 6.59 -8.36
C PHE A 247 3.73 6.61 -6.86
N TYR A 248 3.17 5.65 -6.13
CA TYR A 248 3.24 5.64 -4.68
C TYR A 248 4.66 5.35 -4.14
N LEU A 249 5.50 4.61 -4.88
CA LEU A 249 6.90 4.39 -4.49
C LEU A 249 7.77 5.63 -4.74
N LEU A 250 7.53 6.37 -5.82
CA LEU A 250 8.41 7.42 -6.32
C LEU A 250 7.97 8.84 -5.98
N ASP A 251 6.69 9.06 -5.65
CA ASP A 251 6.21 10.36 -5.24
C ASP A 251 6.84 10.76 -3.89
N PRO A 252 7.48 11.95 -3.79
CA PRO A 252 8.23 12.36 -2.61
C PRO A 252 7.37 12.51 -1.35
N GLU A 253 6.06 12.68 -1.50
CA GLU A 253 5.14 12.92 -0.39
C GLU A 253 4.34 11.67 0.02
N SER A 254 4.60 10.51 -0.60
CA SER A 254 3.95 9.26 -0.27
C SER A 254 4.28 8.79 1.15
N ASP A 255 3.26 8.47 1.93
CA ASP A 255 3.36 8.14 3.36
C ASP A 255 3.89 6.73 3.65
N ASP A 256 4.17 5.94 2.60
CA ASP A 256 4.85 4.64 2.68
C ASP A 256 5.66 4.34 1.39
N GLY A 257 6.15 5.39 0.72
CA GLY A 257 7.01 5.29 -0.48
C GLY A 257 8.50 5.07 -0.15
N LEU A 258 9.37 5.11 -1.18
CA LEU A 258 10.81 4.89 -0.99
C LEU A 258 11.48 5.96 -0.12
N VAL A 259 10.97 7.19 -0.16
CA VAL A 259 11.35 8.27 0.76
C VAL A 259 11.01 7.90 2.19
N ASN A 260 9.77 7.44 2.43
CA ASN A 260 9.33 7.06 3.76
C ASN A 260 10.16 5.92 4.35
N TRP A 261 10.58 4.97 3.53
CA TRP A 261 11.44 3.86 3.94
C TRP A 261 12.96 4.18 3.96
N ASN A 262 13.34 5.45 3.92
CA ASN A 262 14.73 5.92 4.07
C ASN A 262 15.69 5.51 2.94
N PHE A 263 15.20 5.16 1.75
CA PHE A 263 16.07 4.78 0.63
C PHE A 263 16.75 5.96 -0.06
N LEU A 264 16.37 7.19 0.31
CA LEU A 264 16.79 8.43 -0.36
C LEU A 264 17.44 9.43 0.60
N ASP A 265 17.65 9.09 1.87
CA ASP A 265 18.08 10.02 2.95
C ASP A 265 19.30 10.88 2.59
N ALA A 266 20.28 10.32 1.85
CA ALA A 266 21.47 11.05 1.40
C ALA A 266 21.17 12.28 0.52
N TYR A 267 19.96 12.35 -0.06
CA TYR A 267 19.50 13.44 -0.93
C TYR A 267 18.52 14.39 -0.22
N LEU A 268 18.09 14.09 1.00
CA LEU A 268 16.98 14.80 1.65
C LEU A 268 17.51 15.91 2.56
N GLU A 269 17.39 17.14 2.11
CA GLU A 269 17.69 18.33 2.92
C GLU A 269 16.74 19.46 2.55
N LYS A 270 16.31 20.24 3.55
CA LYS A 270 15.48 21.42 3.31
C LYS A 270 16.20 22.39 2.36
N GLY A 271 15.50 22.85 1.33
CA GLY A 271 16.02 23.73 0.29
C GLY A 271 16.65 23.00 -0.90
N LYS A 272 16.94 21.70 -0.79
CA LYS A 272 17.43 20.91 -1.93
C LYS A 272 16.28 20.43 -2.81
N VAL A 273 16.62 20.15 -4.07
CA VAL A 273 15.71 19.54 -5.05
C VAL A 273 15.77 18.03 -4.90
N PHE A 274 14.61 17.40 -4.81
CA PHE A 274 14.46 15.94 -4.79
C PHE A 274 15.00 15.32 -6.09
N PRO A 275 15.78 14.22 -6.05
CA PRO A 275 16.53 13.76 -7.22
C PRO A 275 15.68 13.01 -8.27
N ILE A 276 14.39 12.83 -8.02
CA ILE A 276 13.47 12.14 -8.92
C ILE A 276 12.43 13.13 -9.43
N TYR A 277 12.46 13.37 -10.73
CA TYR A 277 11.68 14.40 -11.39
C TYR A 277 10.43 13.80 -12.04
N LYS A 278 9.37 14.60 -12.11
CA LYS A 278 8.09 14.21 -12.71
C LYS A 278 8.01 14.74 -14.14
N LEU A 279 7.78 13.87 -15.11
CA LEU A 279 7.54 14.24 -16.50
C LEU A 279 6.02 14.21 -16.74
N MET A 280 5.40 15.39 -16.84
CA MET A 280 3.93 15.53 -16.87
C MET A 280 3.31 15.36 -18.26
N THR A 281 4.12 15.52 -19.32
CA THR A 281 3.69 15.45 -20.72
C THR A 281 4.03 14.09 -21.34
N GLU A 282 3.60 13.85 -22.59
CA GLU A 282 3.96 12.61 -23.29
C GLU A 282 5.48 12.47 -23.43
N VAL A 283 5.97 11.27 -23.19
CA VAL A 283 7.41 11.02 -23.16
C VAL A 283 7.93 10.84 -24.59
N LYS A 284 8.60 11.87 -25.10
CA LYS A 284 9.26 11.87 -26.43
C LYS A 284 10.71 11.37 -26.40
N ALA A 285 11.14 10.79 -25.28
CA ALA A 285 12.53 10.42 -25.04
C ALA A 285 12.99 9.22 -25.89
N THR A 286 14.26 9.22 -26.30
CA THR A 286 14.89 8.10 -27.01
C THR A 286 15.38 7.11 -25.96
N VAL A 287 14.75 5.95 -25.92
CA VAL A 287 14.91 4.97 -24.84
C VAL A 287 15.50 3.67 -25.36
N GLY A 288 16.43 3.12 -24.59
CA GLY A 288 17.10 1.85 -24.81
C GLY A 288 16.54 0.77 -23.88
N GLN A 289 17.12 -0.43 -23.97
CA GLN A 289 16.73 -1.67 -23.29
C GLN A 289 15.60 -1.58 -22.25
N LEU A 290 14.46 -2.20 -22.58
CA LEU A 290 13.41 -2.55 -21.64
C LEU A 290 13.93 -3.68 -20.74
N PHE A 291 14.15 -3.41 -19.46
CA PHE A 291 14.40 -4.48 -18.49
C PHE A 291 13.08 -5.08 -18.05
N HIS A 292 12.61 -6.10 -18.80
CA HIS A 292 11.52 -6.95 -18.39
C HIS A 292 12.10 -8.22 -17.76
N LYS A 293 11.71 -8.54 -16.51
CA LYS A 293 11.87 -9.90 -16.01
C LYS A 293 10.77 -10.72 -16.68
N ASN A 294 11.06 -11.28 -17.86
CA ASN A 294 10.18 -12.26 -18.50
C ASN A 294 9.92 -13.38 -17.49
N ARG A 295 8.71 -13.41 -16.91
CA ARG A 295 8.12 -14.67 -16.45
C ARG A 295 7.75 -15.41 -17.72
N THR A 296 8.67 -16.22 -18.24
CA THR A 296 8.29 -17.34 -19.09
C THR A 296 7.21 -18.10 -18.32
N ALA A 297 6.03 -18.22 -18.92
CA ALA A 297 5.03 -19.18 -18.50
C ALA A 297 5.67 -20.57 -18.58
N SER A 298 6.23 -21.03 -17.46
CA SER A 298 6.53 -22.44 -17.28
C SER A 298 5.20 -23.09 -16.96
N THR A 299 4.68 -23.80 -17.95
CA THR A 299 3.67 -24.84 -17.79
C THR A 299 4.26 -25.94 -16.91
N ALA A 300 4.38 -25.69 -15.61
CA ALA A 300 4.67 -26.74 -14.65
C ALA A 300 3.33 -27.40 -14.30
N GLN A 301 3.04 -28.50 -14.99
CA GLN A 301 2.15 -29.54 -14.49
C GLN A 301 2.65 -29.95 -13.09
N ASN A 302 2.05 -29.39 -12.04
CA ASN A 302 2.14 -29.98 -10.72
C ASN A 302 0.95 -30.92 -10.56
N ARG A 303 1.23 -32.20 -10.87
CA ARG A 303 0.58 -33.31 -10.19
C ARG A 303 0.96 -33.22 -8.72
N TYR A 304 -0.03 -33.14 -7.85
CA TYR A 304 0.11 -33.62 -6.48
C TYR A 304 -0.99 -34.65 -6.23
N VAL A 305 -0.52 -35.86 -5.97
CA VAL A 305 -1.16 -36.90 -5.16
C VAL A 305 -1.00 -36.48 -3.70
#